data_AF-A0A2L2YZT3-F1
#
_entry.id   AF-A0A2L2YZT3-F1
#
_cell.length_a   1.000
_cell.length_b   1.000
_cell.length_c   1.000
_cell.angle_alpha   90.00
_cell.angle_beta   90.00
_cell.angle_gamma   90.00
#
_symmetry.space_group_name_H-M   'P 1'
#
loop_
_entity.id
_entity.type
_entity.pdbx_description
1 polymer ?
#
loop_
_entity_poly.entity_id
_entity_poly.type
_entity_poly.pdbx_seq_one_letter_code
_entity_poly.pdbx_strand_id
1 'polypeptide(L)'
;VSYRGSTRDVKIYLYLHNSHFDLIKSPRGFFGSDYFCDSCLKPYQSLALHRCEFLCHVCRRSNCTKESDAVRCTACDRLCSSSACYSTHIERGICALVCTFYIFYF
;
A
#
# COMPACT_ATOMS: atom_id res chain seq x y z
N VAL A 1 -5.98 -2.79 20.36
CA VAL A 1 -6.38 -3.89 19.46
C VAL A 1 -7.26 -3.32 18.36
N SER A 2 -7.02 -3.69 17.09
CA SER A 2 -7.87 -3.28 15.95
C SER A 2 -8.81 -4.43 15.56
N TYR A 3 -10.11 -4.17 15.51
CA TYR A 3 -11.09 -5.14 15.01
C TYR A 3 -11.45 -4.83 13.55
N ARG A 4 -11.63 -5.87 12.73
CA ARG A 4 -12.01 -5.75 11.32
C ARG A 4 -13.26 -6.60 11.07
N GLY A 5 -14.31 -5.98 10.56
CA GLY A 5 -15.49 -6.68 10.06
C GLY A 5 -15.26 -7.34 8.70
N SER A 6 -16.32 -7.87 8.09
CA SER A 6 -16.25 -8.44 6.74
C SER A 6 -15.85 -7.39 5.68
N THR A 7 -15.19 -7.85 4.63
CA THR A 7 -14.75 -7.00 3.51
C THR A 7 -15.98 -6.47 2.76
N ARG A 8 -16.04 -5.14 2.60
CA ARG A 8 -17.07 -4.41 1.85
C ARG A 8 -16.44 -3.28 1.05
N ASP A 9 -17.15 -2.81 0.03
CA ASP A 9 -16.70 -1.69 -0.82
C ASP A 9 -16.62 -0.38 -0.05
N VAL A 10 -17.56 -0.17 0.87
CA VAL A 10 -17.57 0.99 1.77
C VAL A 10 -17.00 0.59 3.14
N LYS A 11 -16.04 1.37 3.61
CA LYS A 11 -15.38 1.17 4.91
C LYS A 11 -15.53 2.40 5.77
N ILE A 12 -15.76 2.20 7.06
CA ILE A 12 -15.73 3.25 8.08
C ILE A 12 -14.67 2.88 9.13
N TYR A 13 -14.04 3.90 9.70
CA TYR A 13 -13.05 3.76 10.75
C TYR A 13 -13.64 4.32 12.04
N LEU A 14 -13.66 3.49 13.09
CA LEU A 14 -14.21 3.85 14.39
C LEU A 14 -13.12 3.73 15.46
N TYR A 15 -13.05 4.72 16.34
CA TYR A 15 -12.19 4.74 17.50
C TYR A 15 -13.03 4.51 18.75
N LEU A 16 -12.76 3.44 19.49
CA LEU A 16 -13.42 3.16 20.76
C LEU A 16 -12.62 3.79 21.90
N HIS A 17 -13.23 4.74 22.60
CA HIS A 17 -12.64 5.39 23.76
C HIS A 17 -13.74 5.76 24.75
N ASN A 18 -13.52 5.51 26.04
CA ASN A 18 -14.51 5.77 27.11
C ASN A 18 -15.91 5.22 26.80
N SER A 19 -15.98 3.99 26.28
CA SER A 19 -17.23 3.32 25.89
C SER A 19 -18.05 4.04 24.80
N HIS A 20 -17.44 4.98 24.07
CA HIS A 20 -18.03 5.69 22.93
C HIS A 20 -17.24 5.40 21.65
N PHE A 21 -17.95 5.36 20.51
CA PHE A 21 -17.33 5.21 19.20
C PHE A 21 -17.29 6.55 18.47
N ASP A 22 -16.08 7.03 18.20
CA ASP A 22 -15.85 8.23 17.40
C ASP A 22 -15.53 7.86 15.95
N LEU A 23 -16.12 8.60 15.01
CA LEU A 23 -15.84 8.42 13.59
C LEU A 23 -14.48 9.03 13.23
N ILE A 24 -13.58 8.19 12.70
CA ILE A 24 -12.33 8.65 12.13
C ILE A 24 -12.57 9.00 10.66
N LYS A 25 -12.73 10.30 10.37
CA LYS A 25 -12.91 10.80 9.00
C LYS A 25 -11.65 10.66 8.13
N SER A 26 -10.48 10.81 8.75
CA SER A 26 -9.18 10.70 8.08
C SER A 26 -8.24 9.85 8.94
N PRO A 27 -8.03 8.57 8.60
CA PRO A 27 -7.08 7.72 9.32
C PRO A 27 -5.68 8.34 9.37
N ARG A 28 -5.24 8.93 8.26
CA ARG A 28 -3.97 9.67 8.18
C ARG A 28 -3.89 10.81 9.18
N GLY A 29 -4.93 11.65 9.25
CA GLY A 29 -4.99 12.76 10.20
C GLY A 29 -5.04 12.28 11.65
N PHE A 30 -5.80 11.22 11.92
CA PHE A 30 -5.91 10.63 13.25
C PHE A 30 -4.57 10.07 13.76
N PHE A 31 -3.80 9.42 12.89
CA PHE A 31 -2.49 8.86 13.24
C PHE A 31 -1.31 9.82 13.01
N GLY A 32 -1.54 11.04 12.51
CA GLY A 32 -0.47 11.98 12.17
C GLY A 32 0.53 11.43 11.15
N SER A 33 0.06 10.72 10.12
CA SER A 33 0.90 10.08 9.11
C SER A 33 0.58 10.51 7.69
N ASP A 34 1.58 10.51 6.81
CA ASP A 34 1.42 10.86 5.40
C ASP A 34 0.52 9.87 4.66
N TYR A 35 0.54 8.60 5.10
CA TYR A 35 -0.22 7.51 4.52
C TYR A 35 -0.79 6.58 5.58
N PHE A 36 -1.85 5.87 5.20
CA PHE A 36 -2.47 4.83 6.00
C PHE A 36 -2.78 3.64 5.09
N CYS A 37 -2.54 2.42 5.57
CA CYS A 37 -2.76 1.21 4.79
C CYS A 37 -4.05 0.53 5.20
N ASP A 38 -5.09 0.56 4.36
CA ASP A 38 -6.39 -0.08 4.66
C ASP A 38 -6.31 -1.61 4.78
N SER A 39 -5.28 -2.25 4.21
CA SER A 39 -5.07 -3.70 4.33
C SER A 39 -4.38 -4.06 5.63
N CYS A 40 -3.35 -3.29 5.99
CA CYS A 40 -2.54 -3.54 7.18
C CYS A 40 -3.09 -2.85 8.46
N LEU A 41 -4.04 -1.91 8.34
CA LEU A 41 -4.55 -1.01 9.39
C LEU A 41 -3.46 -0.27 10.16
N LYS A 42 -2.40 0.15 9.45
CA LYS A 42 -1.23 0.80 10.04
C LYS A 42 -0.92 2.12 9.32
N PRO A 43 -0.57 3.18 10.07
CA PRO A 43 0.00 4.39 9.49
C PRO A 43 1.42 4.13 8.97
N TYR A 44 1.86 4.91 7.98
CA TYR A 44 3.23 4.90 7.48
C TYR A 44 3.59 6.24 6.82
N GLN A 45 4.88 6.54 6.76
CA GLN A 45 5.43 7.83 6.29
C GLN A 45 5.91 7.76 4.84
N SER A 46 6.40 6.60 4.40
CA SER A 46 6.97 6.44 3.06
C SER A 46 6.28 5.35 2.27
N LEU A 47 5.75 5.72 1.09
CA LEU A 47 5.27 4.75 0.11
C LEU A 47 6.37 3.75 -0.26
N ALA A 48 7.61 4.19 -0.45
CA ALA A 48 8.70 3.34 -0.90
C ALA A 48 9.10 2.27 0.14
N LEU A 49 9.02 2.60 1.43
CA LEU A 49 9.45 1.74 2.54
C LEU A 49 8.32 0.90 3.12
N HIS A 50 7.06 1.26 2.88
CA HIS A 50 5.93 0.49 3.40
C HIS A 50 5.88 -0.90 2.77
N ARG A 51 6.01 -1.92 3.61
CA ARG A 51 5.85 -3.33 3.25
C ARG A 51 4.56 -3.85 3.85
N CYS A 52 3.48 -3.93 3.05
CA CYS A 52 2.26 -4.56 3.51
C CYS A 52 2.30 -6.06 3.22
N GLU A 53 2.00 -6.88 4.23
CA GLU A 53 2.01 -8.35 4.13
C GLU A 53 0.90 -8.87 3.21
N PHE A 54 -0.16 -8.08 3.01
CA PHE A 54 -1.33 -8.45 2.22
C PHE A 54 -1.23 -8.06 0.74
N LEU A 55 -0.19 -7.32 0.34
CA LEU A 55 -0.06 -6.78 -1.01
C LEU A 55 1.35 -7.03 -1.56
N CYS A 56 1.46 -7.22 -2.86
CA CYS A 56 2.75 -7.27 -3.53
C CYS A 56 3.55 -5.97 -3.31
N HIS A 57 4.81 -6.09 -2.92
CA HIS A 57 5.72 -4.95 -2.72
C HIS A 57 6.12 -4.22 -4.02
N VAL A 58 5.82 -4.80 -5.19
CA VAL A 58 6.14 -4.22 -6.51
C VAL A 58 4.89 -3.66 -7.19
N CYS A 59 3.83 -4.47 -7.36
CA CYS A 59 2.61 -4.04 -8.07
C CYS A 59 1.42 -3.68 -7.15
N ARG A 60 1.55 -3.85 -5.82
CA ARG A 60 0.53 -3.57 -4.79
C ARG A 60 -0.85 -4.21 -5.03
N ARG A 61 -0.91 -5.35 -5.72
CA ARG A 61 -2.10 -6.21 -5.79
C ARG A 61 -2.07 -7.23 -4.65
N SER A 62 -3.26 -7.62 -4.17
CA SER A 62 -3.41 -8.69 -3.17
C SER A 62 -3.14 -10.06 -3.75
N ASN A 63 -3.63 -10.32 -4.97
CA ASN A 63 -3.49 -11.62 -5.64
C ASN A 63 -2.34 -11.59 -6.66
N CYS A 64 -1.13 -11.30 -6.20
CA CYS A 64 0.06 -11.35 -7.06
C CYS A 64 0.67 -12.74 -6.99
N THR A 65 0.55 -13.51 -8.06
CA THR A 65 1.23 -14.79 -8.23
C THR A 65 2.71 -14.58 -8.52
N LYS A 66 3.56 -15.44 -7.97
CA LYS A 66 4.95 -15.57 -8.38
C LYS A 66 5.00 -16.63 -9.48
N GLU A 67 5.54 -16.27 -10.63
CA GLU A 67 5.77 -17.18 -11.75
C GLU A 67 7.28 -17.24 -12.01
N SER A 68 7.73 -18.20 -12.84
CA SER A 68 9.16 -18.37 -13.16
C SER A 68 9.77 -17.16 -13.87
N ASP A 69 8.93 -16.38 -14.55
CA ASP A 69 9.37 -15.37 -15.51
C ASP A 69 9.38 -13.99 -14.86
N ALA A 70 10.32 -13.80 -13.93
CA ALA A 70 10.51 -12.52 -13.27
C ALA A 70 10.99 -11.46 -14.27
N VAL A 71 10.35 -10.29 -14.28
CA VAL A 71 10.64 -9.19 -15.22
C VAL A 71 11.21 -8.01 -14.45
N ARG A 72 12.40 -7.53 -14.83
CA ARG A 72 13.01 -6.34 -14.24
C ARG A 72 12.43 -5.07 -14.89
N CYS A 73 11.91 -4.15 -14.08
CA CYS A 73 11.47 -2.85 -14.57
C CYS A 73 12.68 -1.95 -14.83
N THR A 74 12.87 -1.48 -16.06
CA THR A 74 14.03 -0.64 -16.43
C THR A 74 13.96 0.78 -15.86
N ALA A 75 12.78 1.24 -15.44
CA ALA A 75 12.59 2.61 -14.93
C ALA A 75 12.80 2.74 -13.41
N CYS A 76 12.53 1.68 -12.62
CA CYS A 76 12.72 1.70 -11.16
C CYS A 76 13.61 0.58 -10.62
N ASP A 77 14.16 -0.25 -11.50
CA ASP A 77 15.01 -1.42 -11.21
C ASP A 77 14.40 -2.50 -10.31
N ARG A 78 13.08 -2.45 -10.05
CA ARG A 78 12.40 -3.48 -9.26
C ARG A 78 12.15 -4.75 -10.07
N LEU A 79 12.34 -5.90 -9.43
CA LEU A 79 12.05 -7.21 -10.00
C LEU A 79 10.58 -7.58 -9.80
N CYS A 80 9.79 -7.51 -10.88
CA CYS A 80 8.40 -7.95 -10.90
C CYS A 80 8.35 -9.48 -10.94
N SER A 81 7.46 -10.08 -10.16
CA SER A 81 7.38 -11.54 -10.01
C SER A 81 6.72 -12.29 -11.18
N SER A 82 6.19 -11.56 -12.16
CA SER A 82 5.59 -12.09 -13.40
C SER A 82 5.35 -10.95 -14.39
N SER A 83 5.02 -11.28 -15.65
CA SER A 83 4.59 -10.31 -16.66
C SER A 83 3.34 -9.54 -16.21
N ALA A 84 2.36 -10.20 -15.61
CA ALA A 84 1.18 -9.55 -15.06
C ALA A 84 1.51 -8.59 -13.91
N CYS A 85 2.47 -8.95 -13.05
CA CYS A 85 2.99 -8.06 -12.01
C CYS A 85 3.61 -6.80 -12.63
N TYR A 86 4.38 -6.96 -13.70
CA TYR A 86 4.98 -5.86 -14.45
C TYR A 86 3.92 -4.94 -15.09
N SER A 87 2.95 -5.48 -15.84
CA SER A 87 1.90 -4.67 -16.48
C SER A 87 1.15 -3.82 -15.47
N THR A 88 0.70 -4.41 -14.36
CA THR A 88 0.01 -3.65 -13.31
C THR A 88 0.94 -2.63 -12.62
N HIS A 89 2.21 -2.96 -12.43
CA HIS A 89 3.19 -2.03 -11.84
C HIS A 89 3.32 -0.74 -12.69
N ILE A 90 3.28 -0.87 -14.01
CA ILE A 90 3.31 0.26 -14.96
C ILE A 90 1.96 0.98 -15.02
N GLU A 91 0.86 0.26 -15.25
CA GLU A 91 -0.50 0.83 -15.39
C GLU A 91 -0.93 1.66 -14.17
N ARG A 92 -0.60 1.19 -12.96
CA ARG A 92 -0.94 1.91 -11.71
C ARG A 92 0.03 3.03 -11.38
N GLY A 93 1.02 3.31 -12.22
CA GLY A 93 2.02 4.35 -12.01
C GLY A 93 2.89 4.13 -10.76
N ILE A 94 2.99 2.88 -10.27
CA ILE A 94 3.73 2.60 -9.02
C ILE A 94 5.22 2.87 -9.20
N CYS A 95 5.73 2.67 -10.42
CA CYS A 95 7.08 3.08 -10.81
C CYS A 95 7.35 4.54 -10.45
N ALA A 96 6.48 5.47 -10.89
CA ALA A 96 6.64 6.89 -10.62
C ALA A 96 6.49 7.22 -9.13
N LEU A 97 5.49 6.65 -8.45
CA LEU A 97 5.21 6.92 -7.03
C LEU A 97 6.37 6.54 -6.09
N VAL A 98 7.17 5.55 -6.48
CA VAL A 98 8.35 5.14 -5.71
C VAL A 98 9.60 5.90 -6.16
N CYS A 99 9.75 6.20 -7.45
CA CYS A 99 10.93 6.86 -8.00
C CYS A 99 10.99 8.38 -7.79
N THR A 100 9.88 9.09 -7.59
CA THR A 100 9.92 10.53 -7.28
C THR A 100 10.65 10.85 -5.99
N PHE A 101 10.85 9.88 -5.09
CA PHE A 101 11.67 10.03 -3.88
C PHE A 101 13.16 9.73 -4.09
N TYR A 102 13.54 9.12 -5.22
CA TYR A 102 14.92 8.79 -5.57
C TYR A 102 15.54 9.77 -6.59
N ILE A 103 14.76 10.67 -7.19
CA ILE A 103 15.24 11.63 -8.21
C ILE A 103 15.79 12.94 -7.60
N PHE A 104 15.70 13.16 -6.28
CA PHE A 104 16.20 14.37 -5.62
C PHE A 104 17.49 14.19 -4.79
N TYR A 105 18.19 13.06 -4.94
CA TYR A 105 19.44 12.79 -4.20
C TYR A 105 20.66 12.57 -5.10
N PHE A 106 20.75 13.28 -6.21
CA PHE A 106 21.99 13.47 -6.97
C PHE A 106 22.13 14.93 -7.40
#